data_AF-A0A3D5LBX4-F1
#
_entry.id   AF-A0A3D5LBX4-F1
#
_cell.length_a   1.000
_cell.length_b   1.000
_cell.length_c   1.000
_cell.angle_alpha   90.00
_cell.angle_beta   90.00
_cell.angle_gamma   90.00
#
_symmetry.space_group_name_H-M   'P 1'
#
loop_
_entity.id
_entity.type
_entity.pdbx_description
1 polymer ?
#
loop_
_entity_poly.entity_id
_entity_poly.type
_entity_poly.pdbx_seq_one_letter_code
_entity_poly.pdbx_strand_id
1 'polypeptide(L)' 'SVTWNFSTIPSETWKDGVGSALLEYAQGTGDWDGVVSAFVDGWATEYAAAANK' A
#
# COMPACT_ATOMS: atom_id res chain seq x y z
N SER A 1 10.25 -7.96 21.66
CA SER A 1 9.20 -7.67 20.67
C SER A 1 9.17 -6.16 20.49
N VAL A 2 9.56 -5.66 19.32
CA VAL A 2 9.32 -4.26 18.98
C VAL A 2 7.89 -4.23 18.47
N THR A 3 7.00 -3.60 19.23
CA THR A 3 5.61 -3.49 18.80
C THR A 3 5.58 -2.63 17.54
N TRP A 4 5.31 -3.26 16.40
CA TRP A 4 5.10 -2.62 15.10
C TRP A 4 3.79 -1.81 15.13
N ASN A 5 3.78 -0.74 15.91
CA ASN A 5 2.69 0.20 16.01
C ASN A 5 3.07 1.44 15.20
N PHE A 6 2.82 1.39 13.90
CA PHE A 6 2.71 2.62 13.13
C PHE A 6 1.33 3.18 13.50
N SER A 7 1.27 4.28 14.25
CA SER A 7 -0.01 4.91 14.60
C SER A 7 -0.83 5.38 13.39
N THR A 8 -0.22 5.36 12.20
CA THR A 8 -0.82 5.67 10.89
C THR A 8 -0.68 4.51 9.91
N ILE A 9 -0.51 3.25 10.36
CA ILE A 9 -0.49 2.10 9.43
C ILE A 9 -1.75 2.17 8.56
N PRO A 10 -1.62 2.11 7.23
CA PRO A 10 -2.76 2.18 6.32
C PRO A 10 -3.56 0.88 6.43
N SER A 11 -4.83 0.91 6.02
CA SER A 11 -5.76 -0.22 6.15
C SER A 11 -5.20 -1.55 5.60
N GLU A 12 -5.79 -2.68 6.01
CA GLU A 12 -5.46 -3.99 5.40
C GLU A 12 -5.64 -3.96 3.88
N THR A 13 -6.63 -3.23 3.37
CA THR A 13 -6.86 -3.05 1.93
C THR A 13 -5.67 -2.39 1.22
N TRP A 14 -5.03 -1.39 1.84
CA TRP A 14 -3.82 -0.79 1.28
C TRP A 14 -2.68 -1.82 1.22
N LYS A 15 -2.49 -2.60 2.28
CA LYS A 15 -1.43 -3.61 2.35
C LYS A 15 -1.62 -4.69 1.30
N ASP A 16 -2.85 -5.14 1.10
CA ASP A 16 -3.21 -6.12 0.07
C ASP A 16 -2.91 -5.59 -1.33
N GLY A 17 -3.19 -4.31 -1.59
CA GLY A 17 -2.90 -3.65 -2.87
C GLY A 17 -1.39 -3.57 -3.17
N VAL A 18 -0.60 -3.10 -2.21
CA VAL A 18 0.87 -3.03 -2.34
C VAL A 18 1.48 -4.43 -2.46
N GLY A 19 0.98 -5.39 -1.67
CA GLY A 19 1.42 -6.79 -1.72
C GLY A 19 1.15 -7.45 -3.07
N SER A 20 -0.01 -7.19 -3.67
CA SER A 20 -0.36 -7.70 -5.00
C SER A 20 0.55 -7.12 -6.08
N ALA A 21 0.80 -5.80 -6.05
CA ALA A 21 1.72 -5.17 -7.00
C ALA A 21 3.15 -5.71 -6.88
N LEU A 22 3.64 -5.94 -5.65
CA LEU A 22 4.94 -6.56 -5.42
C LEU A 22 5.01 -8.00 -5.94
N LEU A 23 3.93 -8.77 -5.81
CA LEU A 23 3.84 -10.12 -6.35
C LEU A 23 3.92 -10.12 -7.87
N GLU A 24 3.15 -9.26 -8.53
CA GLU A 24 3.17 -9.11 -9.99
C GLU A 24 4.55 -8.67 -10.50
N TYR A 25 5.18 -7.71 -9.83
CA TYR A 25 6.54 -7.30 -10.15
C TYR A 25 7.55 -8.45 -10.00
N ALA A 26 7.49 -9.20 -8.89
CA ALA A 26 8.39 -10.34 -8.65
C ALA A 26 8.18 -11.48 -9.66
N GLN A 27 6.96 -11.64 -10.18
CA GLN A 27 6.62 -12.61 -11.23
C GLN A 27 7.02 -12.15 -12.63
N GLY A 28 7.47 -10.89 -12.79
CA GLY A 28 7.79 -10.30 -14.09
C GLY A 28 6.55 -10.00 -14.94
N THR A 29 5.36 -9.98 -14.33
CA THR A 29 4.09 -9.67 -14.99
C THR A 29 3.65 -8.22 -14.75
N GLY A 30 4.39 -7.48 -13.92
CA GLY A 30 4.21 -6.06 -13.65
C GLY A 30 5.54 -5.32 -13.57
N ASP A 31 5.46 -3.99 -13.61
CA ASP A 31 6.62 -3.10 -13.57
C ASP A 31 6.80 -2.45 -12.19
N TRP A 32 8.04 -2.06 -11.89
CA TRP A 32 8.37 -1.38 -10.63
C TRP A 32 7.56 -0.09 -10.43
N ASP A 33 7.27 0.63 -11.52
CA ASP A 33 6.43 1.84 -11.49
C ASP A 33 5.00 1.53 -11.00
N GLY A 34 4.49 0.31 -11.24
CA GLY A 34 3.22 -0.17 -10.70
C GLY A 34 3.26 -0.33 -9.18
N VAL A 35 4.37 -0.83 -8.64
CA VAL A 35 4.59 -0.92 -7.19
C VAL A 35 4.63 0.46 -6.54
N VAL A 36 5.36 1.40 -7.16
CA VAL A 36 5.45 2.79 -6.70
C VAL A 36 4.06 3.45 -6.71
N SER A 37 3.30 3.27 -7.78
CA SER A 37 1.94 3.81 -7.90
C SER A 37 1.01 3.22 -6.84
N ALA A 38 1.00 1.89 -6.66
CA ALA A 38 0.19 1.23 -5.63
C ALA A 38 0.49 1.75 -4.22
N PHE A 39 1.77 2.03 -3.94
CA PHE A 39 2.19 2.59 -2.66
C PHE A 39 1.70 4.04 -2.47
N VAL A 40 2.00 4.93 -3.43
CA VAL A 40 1.72 6.37 -3.31
C VAL A 40 0.23 6.68 -3.43
N ASP A 41 -0.45 6.13 -4.44
CA ASP A 41 -1.86 6.39 -4.71
C ASP A 41 -2.75 5.70 -3.67
N GLY A 42 -2.35 4.51 -3.21
CA GLY A 42 -2.98 3.86 -2.08
C GLY A 42 -2.91 4.73 -0.82
N TRP A 43 -1.76 5.35 -0.55
CA TRP A 43 -1.62 6.21 0.63
C TRP A 43 -2.48 7.48 0.52
N ALA A 44 -2.55 8.08 -0.66
CA ALA A 44 -3.43 9.22 -0.92
C ALA A 44 -4.91 8.85 -0.70
N THR A 45 -5.32 7.65 -1.11
CA THR A 45 -6.68 7.12 -0.89
C THR A 45 -6.99 6.95 0.59
N GLU A 46 -6.09 6.36 1.36
CA GLU A 46 -6.24 6.18 2.81
C GLU A 46 -6.33 7.52 3.54
N TYR A 47 -5.49 8.49 3.16
CA TYR A 47 -5.54 9.83 3.72
C TYR A 47 -6.89 10.52 3.43
N ALA A 48 -7.39 10.43 2.20
CA ALA A 48 -8.70 10.97 1.85
C ALA A 48 -9.85 10.28 2.61
N ALA A 49 -9.78 8.96 2.82
CA ALA A 49 -10.76 8.22 3.60
C ALA A 49 -10.72 8.55 5.10
N ALA A 50 -9.55 8.86 5.65
CA ALA A 50 -9.37 9.30 7.03
C ALA A 50 -9.80 10.75 7.26
N ALA A 51 -9.55 11.65 6.30
CA ALA A 51 -9.93 13.07 6.38
C ALA A 51 -11.45 13.31 6.24
N ASN A 52 -12.20 12.34 5.72
CA ASN A 52 -13.66 12.37 5.60
C ASN A 52 -14.40 11.65 6.73
N LYS A 53 -13.71 11.32 7.84
CA LYS A 53 -14.29 10.78 9.08
C LYS A 53 -14.31 11.86 10.16
#